data_AF-A0A0Q8N1S3-F1
#
_entry.id   AF-A0A0Q8N1S3-F1
#
_cell.length_a   1.000
_cell.length_b   1.000
_cell.length_c   1.000
_cell.angle_alpha   90.00
_cell.angle_beta   90.00
_cell.angle_gamma   90.00
#
_symmetry.space_group_name_H-M   'P 1'
#
loop_
_entity.id
_entity.type
_entity.pdbx_description
1 polymer ?
#
loop_
_entity_poly.entity_id
_entity_poly.type
_entity_poly.pdbx_seq_one_letter_code
_entity_poly.pdbx_strand_id
1 'polypeptide(L)' 'MLIGEQIVAARALLRWDRDELADASGVPASVIEALEASKEDVAALGQGRILLDAIEAAGVMVFD' A
#
# COMPACT_ATOMS: atom_id res chain seq x y z
N MET A 1 -1.56 -7.82 -11.42
CA MET A 1 -0.16 -7.41 -11.13
C MET A 1 -0.23 -6.17 -10.29
N LEU A 2 0.27 -6.18 -9.05
CA LEU A 2 0.10 -5.02 -8.16
C LEU A 2 1.37 -4.19 -8.10
N ILE A 3 1.33 -2.95 -8.59
CA ILE A 3 2.49 -2.05 -8.68
C ILE A 3 2.37 -0.90 -7.69
N GLY A 4 3.48 -0.23 -7.37
CA GLY A 4 3.52 0.85 -6.39
C GLY A 4 2.49 1.95 -6.64
N GLU A 5 2.16 2.22 -7.91
CA GLU A 5 1.14 3.20 -8.29
C GLU A 5 -0.27 2.87 -7.77
N GLN A 6 -0.63 1.59 -7.63
CA GLN A 6 -1.93 1.20 -7.06
C GLN A 6 -2.01 1.48 -5.56
N ILE A 7 -0.89 1.30 -4.84
CA ILE A 7 -0.80 1.67 -3.41
C ILE A 7 -0.98 3.19 -3.26
N VAL A 8 -0.31 3.99 -4.12
CA VAL A 8 -0.47 5.45 -4.14
C VAL A 8 -1.93 5.85 -4.40
N ALA A 9 -2.57 5.24 -5.40
CA ALA A 9 -3.95 5.54 -5.77
C ALA A 9 -4.92 5.19 -4.63
N ALA A 10 -4.76 4.01 -4.03
CA ALA A 10 -5.61 3.56 -2.92
C ALA A 10 -5.47 4.48 -1.69
N ARG A 11 -4.24 4.85 -1.36
CA ARG A 11 -3.96 5.78 -0.26
C ARG A 11 -4.59 7.15 -0.50
N ALA A 12 -4.54 7.66 -1.73
CA ALA A 12 -5.20 8.90 -2.12
C ALA A 12 -6.73 8.84 -1.99
N LEU A 13 -7.37 7.70 -2.31
CA LEU A 13 -8.81 7.51 -2.12
C LEU A 13 -9.22 7.56 -0.64
N LEU A 14 -8.40 7.00 0.24
CA LEU A 14 -8.58 7.04 1.69
C LEU A 14 -8.21 8.40 2.30
N ARG A 15 -7.59 9.29 1.52
CA ARG A 15 -6.97 10.56 1.96
C ARG A 15 -5.87 10.36 3.00
N TRP A 16 -5.20 9.21 2.95
CA TRP A 16 -4.11 8.91 3.84
C TRP A 16 -2.79 9.53 3.34
N ASP A 17 -1.96 9.98 4.25
CA ASP A 17 -0.53 10.10 4.04
C ASP A 17 0.19 8.77 4.36
N ARG A 18 1.51 8.74 4.18
CA ARG A 18 2.28 7.50 4.40
C ARG A 18 2.33 7.09 5.86
N ASP A 19 2.24 8.05 6.78
CA ASP A 19 2.27 7.77 8.22
C ASP A 19 0.92 7.16 8.64
N GLU A 20 -0.19 7.63 8.09
CA GLU A 20 -1.51 7.01 8.30
C GLU A 20 -1.58 5.57 7.77
N LEU A 21 -1.00 5.29 6.60
CA LEU A 21 -0.89 3.92 6.09
C LEU A 21 0.09 3.08 6.93
N ALA A 22 1.17 3.67 7.44
CA ALA A 22 2.10 2.99 8.32
C ALA A 22 1.42 2.57 9.64
N ASP A 23 0.64 3.47 10.22
CA ASP A 23 -0.13 3.20 11.44
C ASP A 23 -1.17 2.10 11.21
N ALA A 24 -1.88 2.12 10.08
CA ALA A 24 -2.91 1.13 9.75
C ALA A 24 -2.34 -0.27 9.46
N SER A 25 -1.15 -0.34 8.87
CA SER A 25 -0.54 -1.60 8.39
C SER A 25 0.55 -2.16 9.32
N GLY A 26 1.12 -1.34 10.21
CA GLY A 26 2.33 -1.66 10.97
C GLY A 26 3.61 -1.69 10.13
N VAL A 27 3.55 -1.31 8.85
CA VAL A 27 4.72 -1.24 7.95
C VAL A 27 5.35 0.16 8.06
N PRO A 28 6.67 0.28 8.28
CA PRO A 28 7.30 1.60 8.38
C PRO A 28 7.10 2.47 7.13
N ALA A 29 6.89 3.79 7.31
CA ALA A 29 6.68 4.74 6.22
C ALA A 29 7.81 4.75 5.16
N SER A 30 9.05 4.48 5.55
CA SER A 30 10.19 4.35 4.63
C SER A 30 10.11 3.11 3.73
N VAL A 31 9.53 2.02 4.24
CA VAL A 31 9.26 0.80 3.45
C VAL A 31 8.10 1.08 2.49
N ILE A 32 7.06 1.77 2.96
CA ILE A 32 5.94 2.21 2.10
C ILE A 32 6.45 3.08 0.95
N GLU A 33 7.30 4.07 1.23
CA GLU A 33 7.91 4.91 0.20
C GLU A 33 8.68 4.08 -0.85
N ALA A 34 9.48 3.11 -0.41
CA ALA A 34 10.22 2.22 -1.31
C ALA A 34 9.29 1.35 -2.18
N LEU A 35 8.19 0.85 -1.61
CA LEU A 35 7.19 0.06 -2.32
C LEU A 35 6.38 0.91 -3.30
N GLU A 36 5.97 2.12 -2.91
CA GLU A 36 5.29 3.08 -3.80
C GLU A 36 6.16 3.50 -4.99
N ALA A 37 7.49 3.55 -4.81
CA ALA A 37 8.44 3.84 -5.88
C ALA A 37 8.79 2.62 -6.76
N SER A 38 8.39 1.41 -6.35
CA SER A 38 8.69 0.18 -7.06
C SER A 38 7.81 0.01 -8.28
N LYS A 39 8.42 -0.41 -9.39
CA LYS A 39 7.74 -0.82 -10.63
C LYS A 39 7.55 -2.33 -10.74
N GLU A 40 8.02 -3.06 -9.74
CA GLU A 40 7.87 -4.51 -9.64
C GLU A 40 6.54 -4.87 -8.98
N ASP A 41 6.13 -6.13 -9.13
CA ASP A 41 4.92 -6.63 -8.48
C ASP A 41 5.13 -6.67 -6.96
N VAL A 42 4.60 -5.67 -6.25
CA VAL A 42 4.72 -5.51 -4.81
C VAL A 42 3.84 -6.50 -4.06
N ALA A 43 2.79 -7.07 -4.67
CA ALA A 43 1.97 -8.10 -4.00
C ALA A 43 2.74 -9.41 -3.78
N ALA A 44 3.80 -9.67 -4.56
CA ALA A 44 4.69 -10.82 -4.35
C ALA A 44 5.64 -10.62 -3.16
N LEU A 45 5.80 -9.38 -2.68
CA LEU A 45 6.58 -9.05 -1.49
C LEU A 45 5.67 -9.15 -0.26
N GLY A 46 6.13 -9.83 0.80
CA GLY A 46 5.33 -10.02 2.01
C GLY A 46 4.78 -8.72 2.60
N GLN A 47 5.54 -7.62 2.51
CA GLN A 47 5.12 -6.30 2.96
C GLN A 47 4.03 -5.68 2.08
N GLY A 48 4.03 -5.91 0.76
CA GLY A 48 3.00 -5.37 -0.12
C GLY A 48 1.63 -5.99 0.15
N ARG A 49 1.59 -7.29 0.51
CA ARG A 49 0.36 -7.94 0.96
C ARG A 49 -0.21 -7.31 2.25
N ILE A 50 0.65 -6.99 3.21
CA ILE A 50 0.23 -6.35 4.47
C ILE A 50 -0.40 -4.97 4.20
N LEU A 51 0.16 -4.19 3.28
CA LEU A 51 -0.42 -2.90 2.89
C LEU A 51 -1.81 -3.08 2.25
N LEU A 52 -1.95 -4.09 1.38
CA LEU A 52 -3.23 -4.40 0.74
C LEU A 52 -4.30 -4.77 1.77
N ASP A 53 -3.98 -5.66 2.71
CA ASP A 53 -4.93 -6.08 3.73
C ASP A 53 -5.39 -4.87 4.58
N ALA A 54 -4.50 -3.92 4.89
CA ALA A 54 -4.84 -2.69 5.60
C ALA A 54 -5.76 -1.75 4.78
N ILE A 55 -5.47 -1.60 3.49
CA ILE A 55 -6.25 -0.79 2.55
C ILE A 55 -7.65 -1.41 2.34
N GLU A 56 -7.73 -2.72 2.20
CA GLU A 56 -8.99 -3.47 2.08
C GLU A 56 -9.83 -3.37 3.36
N ALA A 57 -9.19 -3.47 4.53
CA ALA A 57 -9.85 -3.27 5.83
C ALA A 57 -10.40 -1.85 6.01
N ALA A 58 -9.79 -0.85 5.35
CA ALA A 58 -10.26 0.53 5.30
C ALA A 58 -11.35 0.78 4.25
N GLY A 59 -11.75 -0.26 3.50
CA GLY A 59 -12.87 -0.21 2.56
C GLY A 59 -12.49 0.11 1.11
N VAL A 60 -11.20 0.06 0.75
CA VAL A 60 -10.74 0.22 -0.64
C VAL A 60 -10.27 -1.13 -1.18
N MET A 61 -10.91 -1.61 -2.24
CA MET A 61 -10.50 -2.83 -2.92
C MET A 61 -9.52 -2.50 -4.05
N VAL A 62 -8.43 -3.26 -4.14
CA VAL A 62 -7.47 -3.17 -5.25
C VAL A 62 -7.59 -4.43 -6.10
N PHE A 63 -7.80 -4.25 -7.40
CA PHE A 63 -7.95 -5.34 -8.38
C PHE A 63 -6.72 -5.43 -9.28
N ASP A 64 -6.43 -6.62 -9.79
CA ASP A 64 -5.20 -6.98 -10.50
C ASP A 64 -5.24 -6.87 -12.03
#